data_AF-A0A088T647-F1
#
_entry.id   AF-A0A088T647-F1
#
_cell.length_a   1.000
_cell.length_b   1.000
_cell.length_c   1.000
_cell.angle_alpha   90.00
_cell.angle_beta   90.00
_cell.angle_gamma   90.00
#
_symmetry.space_group_name_H-M   'P 1'
#
loop_
_entity.id
_entity.type
_entity.pdbx_description
1 polymer ?
#
loop_
_entity_poly.entity_id
_entity_poly.type
_entity_poly.pdbx_seq_one_letter_code
_entity_poly.pdbx_strand_id
1 'polypeptide(L)'
;MFRRSSIFKILFIVIVIAVVLYSATFASKEVSNKVTIATALLGFIAIIYQLYKDSRIKKAEFLFELNDKFNSDERIMISYELLKKNRKLKIDFSKDEISNMGNYIMFFIILNYLVNKGQVSIKMVDKIFANKFFLLCHNEAVQKQQFSTKEVDINYPIMELYETWYNYRQINGLNVLYNKQNVYAKHSKIFTPKNGLISFKCRKKRKFVFYWNRLFKKVNTEKSFK
;
A
#
# COMPACT_ATOMS: atom_id res chain seq x y z
N MET A 1 7.70 28.92 20.94
CA MET A 1 8.91 29.52 20.34
C MET A 1 8.77 29.51 18.81
N PHE A 2 8.13 30.54 18.22
CA PHE A 2 7.96 30.64 16.77
C PHE A 2 9.34 30.84 16.12
N ARG A 3 9.75 29.91 15.25
CA ARG A 3 11.04 29.95 14.56
C ARG A 3 11.11 31.25 13.73
N ARG A 4 12.15 32.07 13.94
CA ARG A 4 12.32 33.43 13.34
C ARG A 4 12.06 33.49 11.82
N SER A 5 12.30 32.39 11.10
CA SER A 5 11.98 32.20 9.67
C SER A 5 10.48 32.16 9.35
N SER A 6 9.63 31.67 10.24
CA SER A 6 8.17 31.61 10.05
C SER A 6 7.51 32.99 10.18
N ILE A 7 8.01 33.83 11.09
CA ILE A 7 7.52 35.21 11.28
C ILE A 7 7.81 36.05 10.03
N PHE A 8 9.02 35.91 9.48
CA PHE A 8 9.42 36.64 8.26
C PHE A 8 8.56 36.24 7.04
N LYS A 9 8.21 34.94 6.92
CA LYS A 9 7.31 34.46 5.85
C LYS A 9 5.89 35.01 5.99
N ILE A 10 5.36 35.09 7.21
CA ILE A 10 4.02 35.64 7.47
C ILE A 10 3.99 37.13 7.15
N LEU A 11 4.98 37.90 7.62
CA LEU A 11 5.11 39.33 7.32
C LEU A 11 5.21 39.60 5.81
N PHE A 12 6.00 38.80 5.10
CA PHE A 12 6.13 38.92 3.64
C PHE A 12 4.79 38.68 2.92
N ILE A 13 4.04 37.65 3.32
CA ILE A 13 2.70 37.38 2.75
C ILE A 13 1.74 38.53 3.01
N VAL A 14 1.72 39.07 4.23
CA VAL A 14 0.85 40.21 4.59
C VAL A 14 1.18 41.45 3.76
N ILE A 15 2.46 41.73 3.54
CA ILE A 15 2.91 42.86 2.71
C ILE A 15 2.49 42.66 1.24
N VAL A 16 2.66 41.46 0.69
CA VAL A 16 2.25 41.15 -0.68
C VAL A 16 0.74 41.30 -0.85
N ILE A 17 -0.06 40.83 0.11
CA ILE A 17 -1.52 41.00 0.09
C ILE A 17 -1.89 42.49 0.14
N ALA A 18 -1.26 43.28 1.01
CA ALA A 18 -1.52 44.71 1.11
C ALA A 18 -1.20 45.46 -0.19
N VAL A 19 -0.09 45.12 -0.87
CA VAL A 19 0.30 45.71 -2.15
C VAL A 19 -0.67 45.31 -3.28
N VAL A 20 -1.14 44.05 -3.29
CA VAL A 20 -2.16 43.60 -4.26
C VAL A 20 -3.49 44.32 -4.04
N LEU A 21 -3.92 44.49 -2.78
CA LEU A 21 -5.15 45.22 -2.46
C LEU A 21 -5.03 46.72 -2.81
N TYR A 22 -3.89 47.34 -2.52
CA TYR A 22 -3.63 48.74 -2.86
C TYR A 22 -3.53 48.98 -4.37
N SER A 23 -2.89 48.08 -5.12
CA SER A 23 -2.84 48.19 -6.59
C SER A 23 -4.19 47.96 -7.24
N ALA A 24 -5.06 47.14 -6.64
CA ALA A 24 -6.41 46.90 -7.14
C ALA A 24 -7.34 48.13 -7.02
N THR A 25 -7.10 49.07 -6.09
CA THR A 25 -7.91 50.30 -5.97
C THR A 25 -7.60 51.32 -7.07
N PHE A 26 -6.42 51.26 -7.68
CA PHE A 26 -5.99 52.14 -8.78
C PHE A 26 -6.01 51.47 -10.16
N ALA A 27 -6.34 50.19 -10.24
CA ALA A 27 -6.37 49.42 -11.48
C ALA A 27 -7.65 49.68 -12.29
N SER A 28 -7.53 49.68 -13.62
CA SER A 28 -8.71 49.68 -14.52
C SER A 28 -9.53 48.40 -14.34
N LYS A 29 -10.83 48.45 -14.65
CA LYS A 29 -11.76 47.30 -14.51
C LYS A 29 -11.25 46.03 -15.21
N GLU A 30 -10.58 46.15 -16.36
CA GLU A 30 -10.00 45.01 -17.08
C GLU A 30 -8.80 44.38 -16.36
N VAL A 31 -7.91 45.19 -15.79
CA VAL A 31 -6.75 44.70 -15.02
C VAL A 31 -7.22 44.05 -13.72
N SER A 32 -8.20 44.65 -13.05
CA SER A 32 -8.82 44.10 -11.83
C SER A 32 -9.41 42.71 -12.08
N ASN A 33 -10.20 42.53 -13.16
CA ASN A 33 -10.77 41.23 -13.52
C ASN A 33 -9.70 40.15 -13.79
N LYS A 34 -8.61 40.50 -14.51
CA LYS A 34 -7.51 39.57 -14.77
C LYS A 34 -6.79 39.17 -13.47
N VAL A 35 -6.58 40.11 -12.56
CA VAL A 35 -5.97 39.86 -11.23
C VAL A 35 -6.87 38.98 -10.36
N THR A 36 -8.18 39.19 -10.37
CA THR A 36 -9.14 38.35 -9.65
C THR A 36 -9.11 36.90 -10.16
N ILE A 37 -9.12 36.70 -11.48
CA ILE A 37 -9.05 35.36 -12.09
C ILE A 37 -7.71 34.68 -11.74
N ALA A 38 -6.59 35.40 -11.85
CA ALA A 38 -5.27 34.88 -11.51
C ALA A 38 -5.18 34.48 -10.02
N THR A 39 -5.74 35.32 -9.13
CA THR A 39 -5.77 35.06 -7.69
C THR A 39 -6.63 33.84 -7.36
N ALA A 40 -7.79 33.68 -8.01
CA ALA A 40 -8.64 32.51 -7.85
C ALA A 40 -7.94 31.21 -8.28
N LEU A 41 -7.21 31.23 -9.41
CA LEU A 41 -6.43 30.09 -9.88
C LEU A 41 -5.29 29.72 -8.91
N LEU A 42 -4.56 30.73 -8.41
CA LEU A 42 -3.52 30.50 -7.40
C LEU A 42 -4.10 29.91 -6.11
N GLY A 43 -5.25 30.42 -5.66
CA GLY A 43 -5.99 29.86 -4.52
C GLY A 43 -6.40 28.41 -4.75
N PHE A 44 -6.92 28.08 -5.93
CA PHE A 44 -7.30 26.71 -6.29
C PHE A 44 -6.10 25.75 -6.33
N ILE A 45 -4.98 26.16 -6.91
CA ILE A 45 -3.73 25.37 -6.92
C ILE A 45 -3.23 25.15 -5.50
N ALA A 46 -3.28 26.18 -4.64
CA ALA A 46 -2.90 26.06 -3.23
C ALA A 46 -3.80 25.07 -2.47
N ILE A 47 -5.12 25.09 -2.71
CA ILE A 47 -6.06 24.11 -2.14
C ILE A 47 -5.71 22.68 -2.60
N ILE A 48 -5.46 22.47 -3.90
CA ILE A 48 -5.04 21.15 -4.43
C ILE A 48 -3.76 20.68 -3.74
N TYR A 49 -2.78 21.57 -3.59
CA TYR A 49 -1.52 21.25 -2.93
C TYR A 49 -1.73 20.89 -1.45
N GLN A 50 -2.59 21.62 -0.74
CA GLN A 50 -2.93 21.34 0.65
C GLN A 50 -3.65 19.99 0.79
N LEU A 51 -4.65 19.71 -0.06
CA LEU A 51 -5.35 18.41 -0.09
C LEU A 51 -4.39 17.25 -0.37
N TYR A 52 -3.44 17.44 -1.29
CA TYR A 52 -2.42 16.44 -1.60
C TYR A 52 -1.50 16.17 -0.40
N LYS A 53 -1.05 17.24 0.28
CA LYS A 53 -0.22 17.14 1.49
C LYS A 53 -0.98 16.46 2.64
N ASP A 54 -2.22 16.87 2.91
CA ASP A 54 -3.05 16.31 3.97
C ASP A 54 -3.33 14.83 3.70
N SER A 55 -3.59 14.45 2.44
CA SER A 55 -3.72 13.05 2.05
C SER A 55 -2.46 12.24 2.35
N ARG A 56 -1.26 12.81 2.12
CA ARG A 56 0.01 12.13 2.43
C ARG A 56 0.25 11.98 3.94
N ILE A 57 -0.08 13.00 4.73
CA ILE A 57 0.03 12.96 6.19
C ILE A 57 -0.91 11.88 6.75
N LYS A 58 -2.19 11.92 6.37
CA LYS A 58 -3.19 10.91 6.78
C LYS A 58 -2.78 9.49 6.40
N LYS A 59 -2.18 9.30 5.22
CA LYS A 59 -1.62 8.00 4.81
C LYS A 59 -0.49 7.55 5.75
N ALA A 60 0.41 8.45 6.13
CA ALA A 60 1.50 8.11 7.04
C ALA A 60 0.99 7.76 8.44
N GLU A 61 0.03 8.53 8.97
CA GLU A 61 -0.63 8.27 10.26
C GLU A 61 -1.34 6.91 10.24
N PHE A 62 -2.17 6.64 9.23
CA PHE A 62 -2.84 5.37 9.08
C PHE A 62 -1.86 4.18 9.04
N LEU A 63 -0.71 4.36 8.40
CA LEU A 63 0.33 3.34 8.31
C LEU A 63 1.02 3.09 9.65
N PHE A 64 1.28 4.17 10.39
CA PHE A 64 1.80 4.11 11.74
C PHE A 64 0.81 3.37 12.65
N GLU A 65 -0.47 3.72 12.61
CA GLU A 65 -1.54 3.04 13.35
C GLU A 65 -1.65 1.56 12.99
N LEU A 66 -1.59 1.20 11.70
CA LEU A 66 -1.60 -0.20 11.27
C LEU A 66 -0.39 -0.98 11.81
N ASN A 67 0.80 -0.39 11.76
CA ASN A 67 2.00 -1.02 12.28
C ASN A 67 1.97 -1.10 13.81
N ASP A 68 1.52 -0.04 14.48
CA ASP A 68 1.35 -0.03 15.93
C ASP A 68 0.38 -1.13 16.37
N LYS A 69 -0.81 -1.20 15.76
CA LYS A 69 -1.81 -2.26 16.00
C LYS A 69 -1.26 -3.66 15.77
N PHE A 70 -0.41 -3.85 14.76
CA PHE A 70 0.25 -5.14 14.54
C PHE A 70 1.19 -5.49 15.70
N ASN A 71 1.99 -4.54 16.18
CA ASN A 71 3.01 -4.80 17.18
C ASN A 71 2.46 -4.79 18.62
N SER A 72 1.29 -4.17 18.85
CA SER A 72 0.62 -4.14 20.17
C SER A 72 -0.35 -5.30 20.38
N ASP A 73 -0.81 -5.97 19.33
CA ASP A 73 -1.62 -7.19 19.48
C ASP A 73 -0.72 -8.38 19.85
N GLU A 74 -0.81 -8.81 21.10
CA GLU A 74 -0.02 -9.93 21.65
C GLU A 74 -0.20 -11.22 20.84
N ARG A 75 -1.41 -11.52 20.36
CA ARG A 75 -1.71 -12.76 19.63
C ARG A 75 -1.08 -12.75 18.24
N ILE A 76 -1.03 -11.58 17.60
CA ILE A 76 -0.27 -11.38 16.36
C ILE A 76 1.22 -11.55 16.63
N MET A 77 1.74 -10.95 17.70
CA MET A 77 3.17 -11.02 18.02
C MET A 77 3.64 -12.42 18.41
N ILE A 78 2.84 -13.19 19.15
CA ILE A 78 3.12 -14.61 19.43
C ILE A 78 3.27 -15.39 18.13
N SER A 79 2.32 -15.24 17.20
CA SER A 79 2.37 -15.91 15.89
C SER A 79 3.60 -15.48 15.09
N TYR A 80 3.94 -14.19 15.11
CA TYR A 80 5.13 -13.66 14.43
C TYR A 80 6.42 -14.27 14.98
N GLU A 81 6.59 -14.29 16.30
CA GLU A 81 7.78 -14.81 16.94
C GLU A 81 7.90 -16.32 16.76
N LEU A 82 6.78 -17.04 16.78
CA LEU A 82 6.73 -18.46 16.48
C LEU A 82 7.22 -18.75 15.06
N LEU A 83 6.71 -18.02 14.07
CA LEU A 83 7.16 -18.13 12.68
C LEU A 83 8.66 -17.79 12.52
N LYS A 84 9.17 -16.79 13.26
CA LYS A 84 10.60 -16.45 13.26
C LYS A 84 11.44 -17.57 13.87
N LYS A 85 11.00 -18.18 14.98
CA LYS A 85 11.68 -19.29 15.64
C LYS A 85 11.73 -20.50 14.73
N ASN A 86 10.62 -20.90 14.12
CA ASN A 86 10.60 -22.00 13.16
C ASN A 86 11.54 -21.75 11.97
N ARG A 87 11.58 -20.54 11.42
CA ARG A 87 12.52 -20.24 10.33
C ARG A 87 13.99 -20.40 10.76
N LYS A 88 14.36 -19.98 11.97
CA LYS A 88 15.74 -20.00 12.47
C LYS A 88 16.17 -21.38 12.96
N LEU A 89 15.29 -22.05 13.70
CA LEU A 89 15.58 -23.25 14.48
C LEU A 89 14.93 -24.52 13.92
N LYS A 90 14.07 -24.40 12.89
CA LYS A 90 13.29 -25.49 12.29
C LYS A 90 12.45 -26.28 13.31
N ILE A 91 11.96 -25.59 14.34
CA ILE A 91 11.06 -26.17 15.34
C ILE A 91 9.69 -26.37 14.72
N ASP A 92 9.17 -27.58 14.75
CA ASP A 92 7.81 -27.89 14.29
C ASP A 92 6.75 -27.23 15.18
N PHE A 93 5.63 -26.85 14.59
CA PHE A 93 4.51 -26.29 15.32
C PHE A 93 3.58 -27.38 15.81
N SER A 94 3.01 -27.19 16.99
CA SER A 94 1.81 -27.93 17.37
C SER A 94 0.63 -27.52 16.49
N LYS A 95 -0.38 -28.39 16.40
CA LYS A 95 -1.61 -28.08 15.67
C LYS A 95 -2.36 -26.89 16.28
N ASP A 96 -2.30 -26.75 17.60
CA ASP A 96 -2.95 -25.66 18.33
C ASP A 96 -2.24 -24.33 18.06
N GLU A 97 -0.91 -24.33 18.01
CA GLU A 97 -0.10 -23.15 17.67
C GLU A 97 -0.44 -22.63 16.27
N ILE A 98 -0.59 -23.51 15.28
CA ILE A 98 -0.98 -23.10 13.92
C ILE A 98 -2.44 -22.61 13.89
N SER A 99 -3.34 -23.30 14.58
CA SER A 99 -4.76 -22.90 14.67
C SER A 99 -4.93 -21.52 15.31
N ASN A 100 -4.05 -21.19 16.27
CA ASN A 100 -4.05 -19.90 16.96
C ASN A 100 -3.46 -18.75 16.13
N MET A 101 -2.94 -19.00 14.92
CA MET A 101 -2.47 -17.95 14.00
C MET A 101 -3.60 -17.17 13.32
N GLY A 102 -4.87 -17.44 13.65
CA GLY A 102 -6.03 -16.79 13.04
C GLY A 102 -5.97 -15.27 13.04
N ASN A 103 -5.54 -14.63 14.14
CA ASN A 103 -5.43 -13.16 14.20
C ASN A 103 -4.32 -12.61 13.29
N TYR A 104 -3.22 -13.35 13.19
CA TYR A 104 -2.12 -13.02 12.29
C TYR A 104 -2.56 -13.08 10.83
N ILE A 105 -3.31 -14.12 10.46
CA ILE A 105 -3.89 -14.28 9.12
C ILE A 105 -4.93 -13.19 8.87
N MET A 106 -5.83 -12.94 9.83
CA MET A 106 -6.90 -11.94 9.72
C MET A 106 -6.33 -10.53 9.47
N PHE A 107 -5.21 -10.18 10.10
CA PHE A 107 -4.52 -8.92 9.82
C PHE A 107 -4.21 -8.75 8.33
N PHE A 108 -3.69 -9.80 7.68
CA PHE A 108 -3.38 -9.77 6.25
C PHE A 108 -4.62 -9.85 5.35
N ILE A 109 -5.70 -10.48 5.81
CA ILE A 109 -7.01 -10.42 5.13
C ILE A 109 -7.53 -8.98 5.09
N ILE A 110 -7.48 -8.26 6.23
CA ILE A 110 -7.85 -6.85 6.31
C ILE A 110 -6.94 -6.01 5.41
N LEU A 111 -5.63 -6.30 5.41
CA LEU A 111 -4.67 -5.60 4.57
C LEU A 111 -4.97 -5.80 3.08
N ASN A 112 -5.37 -7.02 2.66
CA ASN A 112 -5.82 -7.28 1.29
C ASN A 112 -7.02 -6.42 0.92
N TYR A 113 -8.02 -6.32 1.80
CA TYR A 113 -9.19 -5.46 1.58
C TYR A 113 -8.79 -3.99 1.38
N LEU A 114 -7.89 -3.47 2.21
CA LEU A 114 -7.41 -2.09 2.12
C LEU A 114 -6.63 -1.82 0.82
N VAL A 115 -5.80 -2.78 0.39
CA VAL A 115 -5.09 -2.72 -0.90
C VAL A 115 -6.08 -2.71 -2.07
N ASN A 116 -7.05 -3.63 -2.06
CA ASN A 116 -8.04 -3.76 -3.12
C ASN A 116 -8.98 -2.55 -3.22
N LYS A 117 -9.23 -1.86 -2.11
CA LYS A 117 -10.00 -0.60 -2.08
C LYS A 117 -9.16 0.64 -2.40
N GLY A 118 -7.86 0.47 -2.68
CA GLY A 118 -6.94 1.58 -2.97
C GLY A 118 -6.67 2.51 -1.79
N GLN A 119 -7.06 2.11 -0.57
CA GLN A 119 -6.82 2.88 0.66
C GLN A 119 -5.33 2.89 1.02
N VAL A 120 -4.65 1.78 0.75
CA VAL A 120 -3.19 1.67 0.82
C VAL A 120 -2.63 1.13 -0.49
N SER A 121 -1.44 1.61 -0.87
CA SER A 121 -0.75 1.06 -2.03
C SER A 121 0.08 -0.15 -1.64
N ILE A 122 0.21 -1.12 -2.54
CA ILE A 122 1.09 -2.28 -2.33
C ILE A 122 2.54 -1.86 -2.05
N LYS A 123 3.01 -0.77 -2.67
CA LYS A 123 4.33 -0.18 -2.41
C LYS A 123 4.54 0.24 -0.95
N MET A 124 3.50 0.76 -0.32
CA MET A 124 3.53 1.23 1.07
C MET A 124 3.49 0.05 2.04
N VAL A 125 2.62 -0.91 1.74
CA VAL A 125 2.53 -2.18 2.47
C VAL A 125 3.84 -2.96 2.41
N ASP A 126 4.46 -3.04 1.23
CA ASP A 126 5.74 -3.72 1.00
C ASP A 126 6.84 -3.25 1.94
N LYS A 127 6.98 -1.94 2.11
CA LYS A 127 8.04 -1.34 2.94
C LYS A 127 7.97 -1.73 4.42
N ILE A 128 6.80 -2.06 4.93
CA ILE A 128 6.59 -2.26 6.37
C ILE A 128 6.33 -3.72 6.70
N PHE A 129 5.54 -4.40 5.86
CA PHE A 129 5.00 -5.70 6.18
C PHE A 129 5.57 -6.83 5.33
N ALA A 130 6.44 -6.58 4.34
CA ALA A 130 6.93 -7.65 3.46
C ALA A 130 7.57 -8.79 4.25
N ASN A 131 8.43 -8.46 5.21
CA ASN A 131 9.07 -9.46 6.05
C ASN A 131 8.05 -10.36 6.77
N LYS A 132 7.01 -9.75 7.35
CA LYS A 132 5.98 -10.43 8.13
C LYS A 132 5.10 -11.31 7.23
N PHE A 133 4.64 -10.74 6.11
CA PHE A 133 3.76 -11.44 5.18
C PHE A 133 4.43 -12.62 4.47
N PHE A 134 5.63 -12.42 3.93
CA PHE A 134 6.34 -13.51 3.24
C PHE A 134 6.80 -14.59 4.22
N LEU A 135 7.05 -14.24 5.50
CA LEU A 135 7.35 -15.23 6.53
C LEU A 135 6.15 -16.18 6.75
N LEU A 136 4.92 -15.65 6.78
CA LEU A 136 3.70 -16.45 6.84
C LEU A 136 3.49 -17.27 5.57
N CYS A 137 3.55 -16.60 4.42
CA CYS A 137 3.24 -17.23 3.14
C CYS A 137 4.24 -18.31 2.78
N HIS A 138 5.52 -18.19 3.15
CA HIS A 138 6.54 -19.20 2.82
C HIS A 138 6.85 -20.15 3.97
N ASN A 139 5.99 -20.21 4.99
CA ASN A 139 6.09 -21.22 6.02
C ASN A 139 5.40 -22.52 5.58
N GLU A 140 6.13 -23.63 5.56
CA GLU A 140 5.63 -24.92 5.09
C GLU A 140 4.50 -25.49 5.96
N ALA A 141 4.61 -25.36 7.29
CA ALA A 141 3.62 -25.88 8.21
C ALA A 141 2.29 -25.10 8.13
N VAL A 142 2.38 -23.77 8.02
CA VAL A 142 1.20 -22.92 7.76
C VAL A 142 0.55 -23.30 6.43
N GLN A 143 1.35 -23.49 5.37
CA GLN A 143 0.79 -23.87 4.07
C GLN A 143 0.04 -25.21 4.11
N LYS A 144 0.61 -26.22 4.79
CA LYS A 144 0.01 -27.55 4.89
C LYS A 144 -1.31 -27.55 5.67
N GLN A 145 -1.45 -26.68 6.67
CA GLN A 145 -2.63 -26.67 7.52
C GLN A 145 -3.63 -25.60 7.06
N GLN A 146 -3.23 -24.32 7.09
CA GLN A 146 -4.12 -23.16 6.86
C GLN A 146 -4.37 -22.87 5.38
N PHE A 147 -3.42 -23.20 4.50
CA PHE A 147 -3.52 -22.87 3.07
C PHE A 147 -3.63 -24.12 2.18
N SER A 148 -3.98 -25.25 2.79
CA SER A 148 -4.25 -26.49 2.08
C SER A 148 -5.41 -26.28 1.10
N THR A 149 -5.46 -27.05 0.02
CA THR A 149 -6.51 -26.94 -1.01
C THR A 149 -7.94 -27.07 -0.46
N LYS A 150 -8.12 -27.62 0.75
CA LYS A 150 -9.41 -27.71 1.44
C LYS A 150 -9.82 -26.39 2.12
N GLU A 151 -8.85 -25.57 2.54
CA GLU A 151 -9.05 -24.32 3.28
C GLU A 151 -8.80 -23.07 2.42
N VAL A 152 -8.35 -23.22 1.17
CA VAL A 152 -8.14 -22.12 0.20
C VAL A 152 -9.39 -21.24 0.05
N ASP A 153 -10.60 -21.79 0.18
CA ASP A 153 -11.84 -21.00 0.10
C ASP A 153 -11.98 -19.99 1.26
N ILE A 154 -11.51 -20.34 2.46
CA ILE A 154 -11.55 -19.47 3.65
C ILE A 154 -10.42 -18.44 3.57
N ASN A 155 -9.23 -18.89 3.19
CA ASN A 155 -8.03 -18.06 3.11
C ASN A 155 -7.78 -17.45 1.71
N TYR A 156 -8.83 -17.38 0.89
CA TYR A 156 -8.81 -16.79 -0.46
C TYR A 156 -8.18 -15.38 -0.48
N PRO A 157 -8.50 -14.45 0.45
CA PRO A 157 -7.92 -13.11 0.44
C PRO A 157 -6.40 -13.10 0.62
N ILE A 158 -5.84 -14.10 1.29
CA ILE A 158 -4.38 -14.24 1.43
C ILE A 158 -3.75 -14.63 0.10
N MET A 159 -4.37 -15.52 -0.67
CA MET A 159 -3.87 -15.93 -1.99
C MET A 159 -3.91 -14.77 -2.98
N GLU A 160 -4.97 -13.97 -2.95
CA GLU A 160 -5.10 -12.77 -3.78
C GLU A 160 -4.06 -11.69 -3.41
N LEU A 161 -3.85 -11.48 -2.11
CA LEU A 161 -2.79 -10.59 -1.63
C LEU A 161 -1.42 -11.11 -2.04
N TYR A 162 -1.19 -12.41 -1.95
CA TYR A 162 0.07 -13.03 -2.34
C TYR A 162 0.36 -12.85 -3.85
N GLU A 163 -0.64 -13.09 -4.72
CA GLU A 163 -0.53 -12.80 -6.16
C GLU A 163 -0.11 -11.34 -6.39
N THR A 164 -0.86 -10.41 -5.79
CA THR A 164 -0.65 -8.98 -5.95
C THR A 164 0.75 -8.56 -5.49
N TRP A 165 1.17 -9.04 -4.32
CA TRP A 165 2.42 -8.64 -3.69
C TRP A 165 3.64 -9.31 -4.33
N TYR A 166 3.56 -10.59 -4.66
CA TYR A 166 4.60 -11.32 -5.38
C TYR A 166 4.87 -10.66 -6.74
N ASN A 167 3.81 -10.42 -7.53
CA ASN A 167 3.92 -9.79 -8.85
C ASN A 167 4.45 -8.36 -8.74
N TYR A 168 4.01 -7.59 -7.74
CA TYR A 168 4.56 -6.27 -7.47
C TYR A 168 6.09 -6.32 -7.28
N ARG A 169 6.59 -7.25 -6.45
CA ARG A 169 8.04 -7.37 -6.22
C ARG A 169 8.78 -7.79 -7.49
N GLN A 170 8.26 -8.78 -8.23
CA GLN A 170 8.85 -9.23 -9.49
C GLN A 170 8.95 -8.12 -10.54
N ILE A 171 7.85 -7.39 -10.78
CA ILE A 171 7.79 -6.28 -11.75
C ILE A 171 8.78 -5.17 -11.39
N ASN A 172 9.02 -4.93 -10.10
CA ASN A 172 9.91 -3.89 -9.62
C ASN A 172 11.35 -4.39 -9.34
N GLY A 173 11.70 -5.61 -9.74
CA GLY A 173 13.03 -6.19 -9.50
C GLY A 173 13.39 -6.37 -8.02
N LEU A 174 12.40 -6.42 -7.14
CA LEU A 174 12.59 -6.59 -5.70
C LEU A 174 12.73 -8.07 -5.37
N ASN A 175 13.70 -8.42 -4.52
CA ASN A 175 13.90 -9.79 -4.08
C ASN A 175 12.65 -10.33 -3.37
N VAL A 176 12.10 -11.46 -3.81
CA VAL A 176 11.03 -12.14 -3.07
C VAL A 176 11.64 -12.76 -1.81
N LEU A 177 11.21 -12.27 -0.65
CA LEU A 177 11.74 -12.75 0.63
C LEU A 177 11.38 -14.21 0.81
N TYR A 178 12.31 -15.00 1.38
CA TYR A 178 12.09 -16.42 1.71
C TYR A 178 11.77 -17.34 0.52
N ASN A 179 12.18 -16.93 -0.68
CA ASN A 179 11.88 -17.64 -1.92
C ASN A 179 12.40 -19.09 -1.98
N LYS A 180 13.42 -19.45 -1.17
CA LYS A 180 13.90 -20.84 -1.09
C LYS A 180 12.85 -21.79 -0.51
N GLN A 181 11.96 -21.26 0.34
CA GLN A 181 10.79 -21.96 0.87
C GLN A 181 9.51 -21.63 0.06
N ASN A 182 9.62 -21.10 -1.16
CA ASN A 182 8.46 -20.73 -1.97
C ASN A 182 7.74 -21.96 -2.53
N VAL A 183 6.97 -22.58 -1.65
CA VAL A 183 6.15 -23.74 -1.96
C VAL A 183 4.91 -23.33 -2.77
N TYR A 184 4.49 -22.05 -2.78
CA TYR A 184 3.40 -21.58 -3.65
C TYR A 184 3.72 -21.63 -5.14
N ALA A 185 4.98 -21.39 -5.53
CA ALA A 185 5.43 -21.63 -6.90
C ALA A 185 5.36 -23.13 -7.28
N LYS A 186 5.41 -24.04 -6.29
CA LYS A 186 5.22 -25.48 -6.46
C LYS A 186 3.75 -25.91 -6.41
N HIS A 187 2.85 -25.09 -5.85
CA HIS A 187 1.40 -25.31 -5.88
C HIS A 187 0.80 -24.90 -7.23
N SER A 188 1.14 -25.65 -8.29
CA SER A 188 0.55 -25.52 -9.63
C SER A 188 -0.97 -25.67 -9.64
N LYS A 189 -1.57 -26.21 -8.57
CA LYS A 189 -3.02 -26.29 -8.38
C LYS A 189 -3.67 -24.94 -8.00
N ILE A 190 -2.92 -24.03 -7.37
CA ILE A 190 -3.42 -22.75 -6.83
C ILE A 190 -3.06 -21.60 -7.78
N PHE A 191 -1.81 -21.53 -8.23
CA PHE A 191 -1.33 -20.45 -9.10
C PHE A 191 -0.92 -20.98 -10.49
N THR A 192 -1.13 -20.15 -11.51
CA THR A 192 -0.57 -20.35 -12.86
C THR A 192 0.63 -19.43 -13.02
N PRO A 193 1.86 -19.98 -13.20
CA PRO A 193 3.02 -19.15 -13.51
C PRO A 193 2.98 -18.68 -14.98
N LYS A 194 3.37 -17.43 -15.23
CA LYS A 194 3.54 -16.85 -16.58
C LYS A 194 4.63 -15.76 -16.54
N ASN A 195 5.73 -15.96 -17.27
CA ASN A 195 6.84 -15.00 -17.38
C ASN A 195 7.40 -14.53 -16.02
N GLY A 196 7.55 -15.44 -15.05
CA GLY A 196 8.02 -15.11 -13.70
C GLY A 196 6.97 -14.45 -12.79
N LEU A 197 5.77 -14.16 -13.31
CA LEU A 197 4.60 -13.74 -12.54
C LEU A 197 3.70 -14.94 -12.21
N ILE A 198 2.81 -14.75 -11.25
CA ILE A 198 1.80 -15.75 -10.88
C ILE A 198 0.39 -15.17 -11.08
N SER A 199 -0.57 -16.03 -11.40
CA SER A 199 -1.99 -15.68 -11.45
C SER A 199 -2.77 -16.69 -10.61
N PHE A 200 -3.62 -16.22 -9.70
CA PHE A 200 -4.42 -17.11 -8.88
C PHE A 200 -5.54 -17.75 -9.72
N LYS A 201 -5.63 -19.08 -9.72
CA LYS A 201 -6.57 -19.85 -10.57
C LYS A 201 -8.02 -19.73 -10.12
N CYS A 202 -8.26 -19.66 -8.81
CA CYS A 202 -9.60 -19.78 -8.24
C CYS A 202 -10.32 -18.44 -8.11
N ARG A 203 -10.22 -17.51 -9.07
CA ARG A 203 -11.03 -16.28 -9.06
C ARG A 203 -12.50 -16.65 -9.24
N LYS A 204 -13.22 -16.99 -8.16
CA LYS A 204 -14.69 -17.02 -8.18
C LYS A 204 -15.13 -15.68 -8.78
N LYS A 205 -16.02 -15.72 -9.77
CA LYS A 205 -16.60 -14.58 -10.49
C LYS A 205 -17.27 -13.57 -9.54
N ARG A 206 -16.51 -12.81 -8.76
CA ARG A 206 -16.94 -11.53 -8.21
C ARG A 206 -16.47 -10.50 -9.21
N LYS A 207 -17.42 -9.95 -9.97
CA LYS A 207 -17.24 -8.71 -10.74
C LYS A 207 -16.90 -7.59 -9.74
N PHE A 208 -15.66 -7.52 -9.28
CA PHE A 208 -15.10 -6.30 -8.72
C PHE A 208 -14.21 -5.71 -9.82
N VAL A 209 -14.65 -4.55 -10.28
CA VAL A 209 -14.09 -3.76 -11.37
C VAL A 209 -12.58 -3.62 -11.18
N PHE A 210 -11.83 -4.42 -11.93
CA PHE A 210 -10.37 -4.47 -11.86
C PHE A 210 -9.77 -3.28 -12.60
N TYR A 211 -9.13 -2.38 -11.84
CA TYR A 211 -8.33 -1.24 -12.30
C TYR A 211 -6.99 -1.68 -12.94
N TRP A 212 -6.98 -2.75 -13.73
CA TRP A 212 -5.77 -3.30 -14.36
C TRP A 212 -5.46 -2.74 -15.75
N ASN A 213 -6.42 -2.05 -16.40
CA ASN A 213 -6.21 -1.50 -17.73
C ASN A 213 -5.45 -0.17 -17.78
N ARG A 214 -5.12 0.46 -16.65
CA ARG A 214 -4.47 1.79 -16.63
C ARG A 214 -2.95 1.78 -16.50
N LEU A 215 -2.35 0.67 -16.02
CA LEU A 215 -0.90 0.54 -15.87
C LEU A 215 -0.22 -0.10 -17.08
N PHE A 216 -0.88 -1.01 -17.80
CA PHE A 216 -0.30 -1.65 -19.00
C PHE A 216 -0.43 -0.84 -20.29
N LYS A 217 -1.39 0.09 -20.38
CA LYS A 217 -1.51 0.99 -21.54
C LYS A 217 -0.47 2.12 -21.56
N LYS A 218 0.12 2.48 -20.41
CA LYS A 218 1.11 3.57 -20.35
C LYS A 218 2.55 3.15 -20.62
N VAL A 219 2.88 1.85 -20.53
CA VAL A 219 4.25 1.35 -20.75
C VAL A 219 4.50 0.99 -22.23
N ASN A 220 3.45 0.76 -23.02
CA ASN A 220 3.57 0.40 -24.44
C ASN A 220 3.31 1.54 -25.44
N THR A 221 3.02 2.77 -24.98
CA THR A 221 2.79 3.93 -25.88
C THR A 221 3.97 4.91 -25.97
N GLU A 222 5.08 4.68 -25.27
CA GLU A 222 6.29 5.53 -25.35
C GLU A 222 7.44 4.89 -26.17
N LYS A 223 7.18 3.83 -26.94
CA LYS A 223 8.19 3.18 -27.81
C LYS A 223 7.82 3.08 -29.30
N SER A 224 6.83 3.83 -29.78
CA SER A 224 6.58 3.94 -31.23
C SER A 224 6.36 5.38 -31.67
N PHE A 225 7.39 6.20 -31.54
CA PHE A 225 7.62 7.34 -32.44
C PHE A 225 9.14 7.45 -32.64
N LYS A 226 9.62 6.71 -33.63
CA LYS A 226 10.70 7.14 -34.52
C LYS A 226 10.06 7.32 -35.88
#